data_AF-A0A3D0QU79-F1
#
_entry.id   AF-A0A3D0QU79-F1
#
_cell.length_a   1.000
_cell.length_b   1.000
_cell.length_c   1.000
_cell.angle_alpha   90.00
_cell.angle_beta   90.00
_cell.angle_gamma   90.00
#
_symmetry.space_group_name_H-M   'P 1'
#
loop_
_entity.id
_entity.type
_entity.pdbx_description
1 polymer ?
#
loop_
_entity_poly.entity_id
_entity_poly.type
_entity_poly.pdbx_seq_one_letter_code
_entity_poly.pdbx_strand_id
1 'polypeptide(L)'
;AAADRAVAGAPPPLPPRQRSGAGGVTGSGGPPAVSPDVRTINDDITLWLGVLSGDVPVADRSAEFRTRGAAHAARNVPLEDALLLQHSCLDVLTRELTSRLVRVCPRTGPAAVGRMVDALAVSLLRPATAAFAAGYRDAARVPEQTSPDRRPFVWCLATGPAGPADGQALRQFRIANPQALIAVSGREPGAAPVPRTAPAAVPGGGPGGAGPAVAAVPAFAAAPGACVSFTAFSHDLPVVPDGLGSYGIVPVENGDTTRAARRAGISAVLARHYGLDHLDAEHARPLVAALDLTHAEREAFLASCLGPLHHSGRNRHLVETLEAYLAHNLCTTAAARSLYVHRHTFAYRMRCIRSLTGLDPDRPYHRLRAELAVLMSRLHNSPAVPQQRAAA
;
A
#
# COMPACT_ATOMS: atom_id res chain seq x y z
N ALA A 1 26.37 38.49 -63.42
CA ALA A 1 26.61 37.60 -64.56
C ALA A 1 27.00 36.24 -64.00
N ALA A 2 26.05 35.32 -63.86
CA ALA A 2 25.63 34.36 -64.89
C ALA A 2 26.68 33.25 -65.14
N ALA A 3 26.31 32.06 -64.65
CA ALA A 3 26.55 30.73 -65.23
C ALA A 3 27.99 30.15 -65.08
N ASP A 4 28.19 28.84 -64.90
CA ASP A 4 27.36 27.72 -65.37
C ASP A 4 27.60 26.42 -64.57
N ARG A 5 26.70 25.48 -64.80
CA ARG A 5 26.51 24.13 -64.23
C ARG A 5 27.72 23.19 -64.33
N ALA A 6 27.86 22.31 -63.32
CA ALA A 6 28.28 20.92 -63.53
C ALA A 6 27.73 20.03 -62.39
N VAL A 7 26.71 19.21 -62.66
CA VAL A 7 26.74 17.76 -63.00
C VAL A 7 26.40 16.90 -61.78
N ALA A 8 25.37 16.08 -61.98
CA ALA A 8 24.77 15.14 -61.06
C ALA A 8 25.72 14.01 -60.63
N GLY A 9 25.71 13.69 -59.34
CA GLY A 9 26.26 12.46 -58.78
C GLY A 9 25.24 11.88 -57.80
N ALA A 10 24.76 10.67 -58.09
CA ALA A 10 23.76 9.94 -57.31
C ALA A 10 24.21 9.71 -55.85
N PRO A 11 23.28 9.70 -54.87
CA PRO A 11 23.62 9.33 -53.49
C PRO A 11 23.92 7.82 -53.39
N PRO A 12 24.91 7.41 -52.59
CA PRO A 12 25.28 6.00 -52.44
C PRO A 12 24.16 5.18 -51.77
N PRO A 13 24.07 3.87 -52.07
CA PRO A 13 22.97 3.03 -51.62
C PRO A 13 23.01 2.82 -50.10
N LEU A 14 21.82 2.90 -49.49
CA LEU A 14 21.60 2.55 -48.08
C LEU A 14 22.02 1.10 -47.81
N PRO A 15 22.74 0.82 -46.70
CA PRO A 15 23.12 -0.54 -46.35
C PRO A 15 21.88 -1.39 -46.01
N PRO A 16 21.94 -2.70 -46.26
CA PRO A 16 20.79 -3.60 -46.13
C PRO A 16 20.32 -3.69 -44.67
N ARG A 17 18.99 -3.74 -44.49
CA ARG A 17 18.34 -4.01 -43.19
C ARG A 17 18.94 -5.30 -42.59
N GLN A 18 19.83 -5.15 -41.62
CA GLN A 18 20.26 -6.26 -40.80
C GLN A 18 19.07 -6.73 -39.96
N ARG A 19 18.56 -7.91 -40.31
CA ARG A 19 17.83 -8.78 -39.38
C ARG A 19 18.81 -9.16 -38.27
N SER A 20 18.78 -8.43 -37.16
CA SER A 20 19.21 -8.97 -35.87
C SER A 20 17.99 -9.72 -35.32
N GLY A 21 18.01 -11.04 -35.19
CA GLY A 21 19.02 -11.77 -34.45
C GLY A 21 18.49 -11.91 -33.03
N ALA A 22 17.79 -13.02 -32.80
CA ALA A 22 17.24 -13.41 -31.51
C ALA A 22 18.35 -13.37 -30.44
N GLY A 23 18.28 -12.37 -29.56
CA GLY A 23 19.02 -12.30 -28.31
C GLY A 23 18.01 -12.38 -27.17
N GLY A 24 18.03 -13.48 -26.44
CA GLY A 24 17.11 -13.76 -25.34
C GLY A 24 17.17 -12.68 -24.27
N VAL A 25 16.04 -11.99 -24.09
CA VAL A 25 15.72 -11.33 -22.84
C VAL A 25 14.88 -12.33 -22.06
N THR A 26 15.47 -12.89 -21.01
CA THR A 26 14.75 -13.60 -19.96
C THR A 26 13.81 -12.60 -19.27
N GLY A 27 12.63 -12.42 -19.86
CA GLY A 27 11.52 -11.67 -19.29
C GLY A 27 10.75 -12.56 -18.33
N SER A 28 10.68 -12.11 -17.07
CA SER A 28 9.90 -12.68 -15.98
C SER A 28 8.53 -13.19 -16.40
N GLY A 29 8.26 -14.47 -16.15
CA GLY A 29 6.94 -15.08 -16.33
C GLY A 29 5.93 -14.55 -15.31
N GLY A 30 5.22 -13.48 -15.67
CA GLY A 30 3.85 -13.24 -15.23
C GLY A 30 2.87 -13.98 -16.15
N PRO A 31 1.62 -14.25 -15.72
CA PRO A 31 0.60 -14.71 -16.66
C PRO A 31 0.45 -13.69 -17.80
N PRO A 32 0.14 -14.12 -19.03
CA PRO A 32 0.00 -13.21 -20.15
C PRO A 32 -1.09 -12.18 -19.84
N ALA A 33 -0.77 -10.89 -20.02
CA ALA A 33 -1.80 -9.85 -20.09
C ALA A 33 -2.81 -10.27 -21.17
N VAL A 34 -4.02 -10.63 -20.77
CA VAL A 34 -5.08 -11.01 -21.72
C VAL A 34 -5.52 -9.71 -22.37
N SER A 35 -5.13 -9.48 -23.63
CA SER A 35 -5.64 -8.36 -24.41
C SER A 35 -7.17 -8.44 -24.46
N PRO A 36 -7.89 -7.31 -24.33
CA PRO A 36 -9.34 -7.32 -24.36
C PRO A 36 -9.83 -7.93 -25.68
N ASP A 37 -10.71 -8.93 -25.59
CA ASP A 37 -11.32 -9.55 -26.76
C ASP A 37 -12.15 -8.54 -27.56
N VAL A 38 -12.24 -8.72 -28.87
CA VAL A 38 -12.93 -7.87 -29.86
C VAL A 38 -14.35 -7.53 -29.43
N ARG A 39 -15.07 -8.50 -28.81
CA ARG A 39 -16.42 -8.27 -28.31
C ARG A 39 -16.46 -7.20 -27.21
N THR A 40 -15.49 -7.20 -26.31
CA THR A 40 -15.41 -6.24 -25.20
C THR A 40 -15.11 -4.83 -25.72
N ILE A 41 -14.23 -4.73 -26.72
CA ILE A 41 -13.93 -3.47 -27.41
C ILE A 41 -15.17 -2.95 -28.15
N ASN A 42 -15.89 -3.82 -28.85
CA ASN A 42 -17.09 -3.44 -29.61
C ASN A 42 -18.20 -2.90 -28.70
N ASP A 43 -18.43 -3.52 -27.55
CA ASP A 43 -19.42 -3.04 -26.59
C ASP A 43 -19.04 -1.66 -26.00
N ASP A 44 -17.75 -1.40 -25.75
CA ASP A 44 -17.28 -0.09 -25.26
C ASP A 44 -17.48 0.99 -26.32
N ILE A 45 -17.14 0.70 -27.58
CA ILE A 45 -17.39 1.60 -28.71
C ILE A 45 -18.89 1.86 -28.86
N THR A 46 -19.72 0.83 -28.71
CA THR A 46 -21.19 0.95 -28.80
C THR A 46 -21.74 1.87 -27.71
N LEU A 47 -21.25 1.73 -26.47
CA LEU A 47 -21.63 2.63 -25.38
C LEU A 47 -21.21 4.09 -25.68
N TRP A 48 -19.97 4.30 -26.12
CA TRP A 48 -19.50 5.64 -26.47
C TRP A 48 -20.28 6.27 -27.61
N LEU A 49 -20.64 5.50 -28.63
CA LEU A 49 -21.51 5.96 -29.71
C LEU A 49 -22.89 6.36 -29.18
N GLY A 50 -23.51 5.54 -28.33
CA GLY A 50 -24.80 5.86 -27.71
C GLY A 50 -24.75 7.12 -26.83
N VAL A 51 -23.63 7.37 -26.15
CA VAL A 51 -23.43 8.61 -25.37
C VAL A 51 -23.31 9.83 -26.29
N LEU A 52 -22.60 9.72 -27.41
CA LEU A 52 -22.38 10.80 -28.37
C LEU A 52 -23.62 11.10 -29.22
N SER A 53 -24.41 10.09 -29.58
CA SER A 53 -25.69 10.25 -30.29
C SER A 53 -26.82 10.73 -29.37
N GLY A 54 -26.67 10.58 -28.05
CA GLY A 54 -27.68 10.94 -27.06
C GLY A 54 -28.68 9.82 -26.75
N ASP A 55 -28.46 8.62 -27.29
CA ASP A 55 -29.29 7.43 -27.05
C ASP A 55 -29.18 6.93 -25.60
N VAL A 56 -28.09 7.27 -24.90
CA VAL A 56 -27.91 6.99 -23.47
C VAL A 56 -28.22 8.24 -22.63
N PRO A 57 -29.33 8.25 -21.86
CA PRO A 57 -29.71 9.38 -21.02
C PRO A 57 -28.61 9.75 -20.02
N VAL A 58 -28.45 11.05 -19.74
CA VAL A 58 -27.38 11.55 -18.86
C VAL A 58 -27.38 10.88 -17.48
N ALA A 59 -28.57 10.57 -16.94
CA ALA A 59 -28.73 9.89 -15.65
C ALA A 59 -28.15 8.46 -15.63
N ASP A 60 -28.17 7.78 -16.78
CA ASP A 60 -27.84 6.36 -16.89
C ASP A 60 -26.36 6.13 -17.27
N ARG A 61 -25.70 7.13 -17.85
CA ARG A 61 -24.30 7.02 -18.34
C ARG A 61 -23.35 6.46 -17.29
N SER A 62 -23.42 6.95 -16.05
CA SER A 62 -22.56 6.45 -14.97
C SER A 62 -22.87 5.02 -14.54
N ALA A 63 -24.10 4.54 -14.71
CA ALA A 63 -24.44 3.13 -14.47
C ALA A 63 -23.90 2.24 -15.60
N GLU A 64 -24.07 2.65 -16.85
CA GLU A 64 -23.58 1.91 -18.01
C GLU A 64 -22.04 1.76 -18.00
N PHE A 65 -21.30 2.85 -17.74
CA PHE A 65 -19.84 2.76 -17.63
C PHE A 65 -19.38 1.89 -16.46
N ARG A 66 -20.13 1.84 -15.34
CA ARG A 66 -19.86 0.90 -14.24
C ARG A 66 -20.02 -0.55 -14.70
N THR A 67 -21.10 -0.87 -15.42
CA THR A 67 -21.35 -2.20 -15.99
C THR A 67 -20.21 -2.62 -16.92
N ARG A 68 -19.69 -1.70 -17.74
CA ARG A 68 -18.53 -1.96 -18.60
C ARG A 68 -17.27 -2.22 -17.79
N GLY A 69 -16.97 -1.40 -16.78
CA GLY A 69 -15.85 -1.64 -15.86
C GLY A 69 -15.91 -3.03 -15.21
N ALA A 70 -17.09 -3.45 -14.76
CA ALA A 70 -17.30 -4.78 -14.20
C ALA A 70 -17.05 -5.91 -15.20
N ALA A 71 -17.48 -5.73 -16.45
CA ALA A 71 -17.27 -6.70 -17.53
C ALA A 71 -15.79 -6.90 -17.90
N HIS A 72 -14.97 -5.85 -17.77
CA HIS A 72 -13.50 -5.92 -17.94
C HIS A 72 -12.83 -6.63 -16.77
N ALA A 73 -13.26 -6.35 -15.53
CA ALA A 73 -12.78 -7.05 -14.34
C ALA A 73 -13.07 -8.56 -14.40
N ALA A 74 -14.27 -8.95 -14.84
CA ALA A 74 -14.65 -10.37 -15.01
C ALA A 74 -13.78 -11.13 -16.02
N ARG A 75 -13.12 -10.41 -16.94
CA ARG A 75 -12.22 -10.95 -17.95
C ARG A 75 -10.74 -10.86 -17.56
N ASN A 76 -10.43 -10.36 -16.35
CA ASN A 76 -9.08 -10.13 -15.86
C ASN A 76 -8.23 -9.21 -16.77
N VAL A 77 -8.86 -8.26 -17.47
CA VAL A 77 -8.15 -7.22 -18.22
C VAL A 77 -7.56 -6.23 -17.21
N PRO A 78 -6.24 -5.94 -17.21
CA PRO A 78 -5.65 -4.97 -16.28
C PRO A 78 -6.38 -3.63 -16.31
N LEU A 79 -6.62 -3.01 -15.14
CA LEU A 79 -7.37 -1.74 -15.06
C LEU A 79 -6.72 -0.63 -15.88
N GLU A 80 -5.38 -0.57 -15.90
CA GLU A 80 -4.63 0.39 -16.70
C GLU A 80 -4.89 0.23 -18.20
N ASP A 81 -4.88 -1.01 -18.70
CA ASP A 81 -5.17 -1.34 -20.09
C ASP A 81 -6.63 -1.04 -20.45
N ALA A 82 -7.56 -1.36 -19.54
CA ALA A 82 -8.98 -1.10 -19.73
C ALA A 82 -9.29 0.40 -19.76
N LEU A 83 -8.61 1.21 -18.94
CA LEU A 83 -8.72 2.67 -18.97
C LEU A 83 -8.08 3.26 -20.22
N LEU A 84 -6.89 2.79 -20.63
CA LEU A 84 -6.24 3.21 -21.88
C LEU A 84 -7.12 2.90 -23.09
N LEU A 85 -7.85 1.78 -23.07
CA LEU A 85 -8.84 1.46 -24.09
C LEU A 85 -9.96 2.50 -24.15
N GLN A 86 -10.52 2.95 -23.01
CA GLN A 86 -11.56 3.99 -23.00
C GLN A 86 -11.07 5.31 -23.61
N HIS A 87 -9.83 5.71 -23.32
CA HIS A 87 -9.22 6.90 -23.90
C HIS A 87 -9.05 6.74 -25.42
N SER A 88 -8.63 5.55 -25.86
CA SER A 88 -8.41 5.24 -27.27
C SER A 88 -9.72 5.20 -28.07
N CYS A 89 -10.78 4.61 -27.51
CA CYS A 89 -12.11 4.61 -28.13
C CYS A 89 -12.62 6.04 -28.35
N LEU A 90 -12.52 6.89 -27.32
CA LEU A 90 -12.99 8.26 -27.43
C LEU A 90 -12.16 9.08 -28.44
N ASP A 91 -10.83 8.94 -28.46
CA ASP A 91 -9.95 9.64 -29.41
C ASP A 91 -10.25 9.26 -30.88
N VAL A 92 -10.51 7.98 -31.16
CA VAL A 92 -10.90 7.54 -32.51
C VAL A 92 -12.26 8.14 -32.90
N LEU A 93 -13.24 8.12 -31.99
CA LEU A 93 -14.58 8.63 -32.26
C LEU A 93 -14.61 10.15 -32.44
N THR A 94 -13.87 10.89 -31.62
CA THR A 94 -13.81 12.36 -31.70
C THR A 94 -13.06 12.83 -32.96
N ARG A 95 -12.03 12.09 -33.39
CA ARG A 95 -11.34 12.35 -34.66
C ARG A 95 -12.27 12.18 -35.86
N GLU A 96 -13.05 11.10 -35.89
CA GLU A 96 -14.02 10.86 -36.95
C GLU A 96 -15.18 11.87 -36.91
N LEU A 97 -15.68 12.19 -35.72
CA LEU A 97 -16.72 13.21 -35.53
C LEU A 97 -16.26 14.59 -36.03
N THR A 98 -15.03 15.00 -35.68
CA THR A 98 -14.43 16.25 -36.16
C THR A 98 -14.35 16.27 -37.69
N SER A 99 -13.85 15.19 -38.30
CA SER A 99 -13.75 15.05 -39.76
C SER A 99 -15.11 15.17 -40.46
N ARG A 100 -16.18 14.60 -39.89
CA ARG A 100 -17.54 14.71 -40.44
C ARG A 100 -18.14 16.10 -40.23
N LEU A 101 -18.02 16.68 -39.04
CA LEU A 101 -18.58 18.01 -38.73
C LEU A 101 -17.93 19.12 -39.56
N VAL A 102 -16.63 19.04 -39.85
CA VAL A 102 -15.96 19.98 -40.75
C VAL A 102 -16.57 19.96 -42.16
N ARG A 103 -17.01 18.80 -42.65
CA ARG A 103 -17.66 18.65 -43.96
C ARG A 103 -19.09 19.14 -43.98
N VAL A 104 -19.84 18.89 -42.90
CA VAL A 104 -21.27 19.24 -42.80
C VAL A 104 -21.48 20.71 -42.40
N CYS A 105 -20.54 21.30 -41.63
CA CYS A 105 -20.61 22.66 -41.13
C CYS A 105 -19.41 23.52 -41.59
N PRO A 106 -19.27 23.79 -42.90
CA PRO A 106 -18.10 24.49 -43.43
C PRO A 106 -17.95 25.94 -42.92
N ARG A 107 -19.05 26.56 -42.48
CA ARG A 107 -19.08 27.94 -41.98
C ARG A 107 -18.43 28.11 -40.60
N THR A 108 -18.32 27.04 -39.81
CA THR A 108 -17.82 27.11 -38.43
C THR A 108 -16.28 27.13 -38.38
N GLY A 109 -15.60 26.71 -39.45
CA GLY A 109 -14.15 26.66 -39.53
C GLY A 109 -13.53 25.45 -38.80
N PRO A 110 -12.52 24.76 -39.37
CA PRO A 110 -12.00 23.51 -38.80
C PRO A 110 -11.48 23.62 -37.37
N ALA A 111 -10.82 24.73 -37.04
CA ALA A 111 -10.24 24.95 -35.71
C ALA A 111 -11.31 25.15 -34.62
N ALA A 112 -12.47 25.73 -34.94
CA ALA A 112 -13.55 25.90 -33.98
C ALA A 112 -14.28 24.57 -33.73
N VAL A 113 -14.49 23.77 -34.79
CA VAL A 113 -15.04 22.42 -34.67
C VAL A 113 -14.14 21.54 -33.78
N GLY A 114 -12.83 21.57 -34.00
CA GLY A 114 -11.87 20.84 -33.16
C GLY A 114 -11.97 21.20 -31.68
N ARG A 115 -11.93 22.51 -31.34
CA ARG A 115 -12.06 22.96 -29.94
C ARG A 115 -13.37 22.52 -29.28
N MET A 116 -14.47 22.54 -30.04
CA MET A 116 -15.78 22.14 -29.52
C MET A 116 -15.83 20.63 -29.24
N VAL A 117 -15.27 19.81 -30.12
CA VAL A 117 -15.18 18.36 -29.94
C VAL A 117 -14.22 17.99 -28.81
N ASP A 118 -13.09 18.68 -28.66
CA ASP A 118 -12.16 18.48 -27.55
C ASP A 118 -12.81 18.81 -26.20
N ALA A 119 -13.54 19.93 -26.12
CA ALA A 119 -14.28 20.31 -24.92
C ALA A 119 -15.34 19.27 -24.56
N LEU A 120 -16.06 18.74 -25.56
CA LEU A 120 -17.01 17.65 -25.38
C LEU A 120 -16.30 16.39 -24.86
N ALA A 121 -15.18 16.00 -25.46
CA ALA A 121 -14.40 14.83 -25.08
C ALA A 121 -13.95 14.89 -23.61
N VAL A 122 -13.36 16.02 -23.19
CA VAL A 122 -12.93 16.24 -21.79
C VAL A 122 -14.12 16.17 -20.83
N SER A 123 -15.27 16.74 -21.20
CA SER A 123 -16.47 16.75 -20.35
C SER A 123 -17.07 15.36 -20.14
N LEU A 124 -16.96 14.47 -21.13
CA LEU A 124 -17.50 13.11 -21.07
C LEU A 124 -16.51 12.11 -20.45
N LEU A 125 -15.22 12.26 -20.73
CA LEU A 125 -14.19 11.31 -20.32
C LEU A 125 -14.02 11.25 -18.81
N ARG A 126 -14.05 12.39 -18.12
CA ARG A 126 -13.87 12.45 -16.66
C ARG A 126 -14.94 11.65 -15.89
N PRO A 127 -16.25 11.86 -16.08
CA PRO A 127 -17.27 11.06 -15.39
C PRO A 127 -17.30 9.60 -15.87
N ALA A 128 -17.02 9.34 -17.15
CA ALA A 128 -16.97 7.98 -17.69
C ALA A 128 -15.84 7.15 -17.07
N THR A 129 -14.62 7.69 -17.00
CA THR A 129 -13.46 7.02 -16.39
C THR A 129 -13.65 6.76 -14.89
N ALA A 130 -14.21 7.72 -14.15
CA ALA A 130 -14.52 7.54 -12.73
C ALA A 130 -15.57 6.43 -12.50
N ALA A 131 -16.65 6.43 -13.28
CA ALA A 131 -17.69 5.40 -13.22
C ALA A 131 -17.15 4.03 -13.62
N PHE A 132 -16.37 3.95 -14.70
CA PHE A 132 -15.75 2.72 -15.17
C PHE A 132 -14.80 2.12 -14.11
N ALA A 133 -13.90 2.93 -13.56
CA ALA A 133 -12.97 2.48 -12.52
C ALA A 133 -13.69 2.08 -11.22
N ALA A 134 -14.84 2.69 -10.90
CA ALA A 134 -15.67 2.27 -9.77
C ALA A 134 -16.27 0.88 -10.02
N GLY A 135 -16.93 0.67 -11.17
CA GLY A 135 -17.53 -0.62 -11.51
C GLY A 135 -16.50 -1.75 -11.66
N TYR A 136 -15.32 -1.44 -12.22
CA TYR A 136 -14.21 -2.37 -12.26
C TYR A 136 -13.78 -2.78 -10.86
N ARG A 137 -13.57 -1.82 -9.95
CA ARG A 137 -13.16 -2.13 -8.56
C ARG A 137 -14.25 -2.87 -7.79
N ASP A 138 -15.52 -2.53 -8.01
CA ASP A 138 -16.65 -3.21 -7.36
C ASP A 138 -16.81 -4.65 -7.83
N ALA A 139 -16.47 -4.98 -9.08
CA ALA A 139 -16.51 -6.34 -9.61
C ALA A 139 -15.20 -7.12 -9.43
N ALA A 140 -14.05 -6.42 -9.36
CA ALA A 140 -12.75 -7.00 -9.03
C ALA A 140 -12.62 -7.29 -7.53
N ARG A 141 -13.46 -6.65 -6.69
CA ARG A 141 -13.78 -7.20 -5.37
C ARG A 141 -14.33 -8.60 -5.62
N VAL A 142 -13.55 -9.60 -5.22
CA VAL A 142 -13.99 -10.99 -5.18
C VAL A 142 -15.37 -10.97 -4.50
N PRO A 143 -16.47 -11.37 -5.16
CA PRO A 143 -17.71 -11.61 -4.44
C PRO A 143 -17.35 -12.66 -3.40
N GLU A 144 -17.47 -12.28 -2.15
CA GLU A 144 -17.35 -13.16 -1.00
C GLU A 144 -18.34 -14.29 -1.25
N GLN A 145 -17.87 -15.38 -1.87
CA GLN A 145 -18.68 -16.56 -2.10
C GLN A 145 -19.10 -16.99 -0.72
N THR A 146 -20.36 -16.74 -0.43
CA THR A 146 -21.04 -17.07 0.81
C THR A 146 -21.06 -18.59 0.88
N SER A 147 -19.95 -19.19 1.30
CA SER A 147 -20.00 -20.48 1.96
C SER A 147 -20.86 -20.26 3.21
N PRO A 148 -22.00 -20.92 3.35
CA PRO A 148 -22.99 -20.66 4.40
C PRO A 148 -22.52 -20.98 5.83
N ASP A 149 -21.21 -21.15 6.04
CA ASP A 149 -20.62 -21.66 7.27
C ASP A 149 -19.38 -20.90 7.76
N ARG A 150 -18.98 -19.81 7.10
CA ARG A 150 -17.86 -18.99 7.59
C ARG A 150 -18.41 -17.94 8.55
N ARG A 151 -18.42 -18.28 9.84
CA ARG A 151 -18.61 -17.31 10.92
C ARG A 151 -17.68 -16.10 10.67
N PRO A 152 -18.07 -14.86 11.00
CA PRO A 152 -17.15 -13.73 10.89
C PRO A 152 -16.04 -13.86 11.94
N PHE A 153 -14.80 -13.53 11.59
CA PHE A 153 -13.73 -13.45 12.59
C PHE A 153 -14.09 -12.39 13.62
N VAL A 154 -14.04 -12.76 14.91
CA VAL A 154 -14.38 -11.87 16.03
C VAL A 154 -13.12 -11.45 16.80
N TRP A 155 -12.01 -12.16 16.61
CA TRP A 155 -10.74 -11.89 17.28
C TRP A 155 -9.59 -11.76 16.29
N CYS A 156 -8.69 -10.83 16.58
CA CYS A 156 -7.40 -10.71 15.92
C CYS A 156 -6.28 -10.72 16.96
N LEU A 157 -5.27 -11.53 16.74
CA LEU A 157 -4.04 -11.57 17.51
C LEU A 157 -2.86 -11.22 16.60
N ALA A 158 -1.93 -10.41 17.08
CA ALA A 158 -0.66 -10.19 16.39
C ALA A 158 0.50 -10.34 17.38
N THR A 159 1.62 -10.85 16.90
CA THR A 159 2.84 -10.98 17.69
C THR A 159 3.88 -9.95 17.28
N GLY A 160 4.69 -9.53 18.25
CA GLY A 160 5.89 -8.76 17.96
C GLY A 160 6.90 -9.58 17.14
N PRO A 161 7.91 -8.94 16.53
CA PRO A 161 9.07 -9.63 15.97
C PRO A 161 9.69 -10.57 17.02
N ALA A 162 9.50 -11.87 16.82
CA ALA A 162 9.89 -12.91 17.76
C ALA A 162 11.28 -13.49 17.39
N GLY A 163 12.01 -14.00 18.36
CA GLY A 163 13.35 -14.54 18.19
C GLY A 163 13.39 -15.90 17.46
N PRO A 164 14.55 -16.56 17.39
CA PRO A 164 14.70 -17.85 16.68
C PRO A 164 13.96 -19.05 17.33
N ALA A 165 13.45 -18.91 18.56
CA ALA A 165 12.75 -19.98 19.29
C ALA A 165 11.29 -20.20 18.87
N ASP A 166 10.75 -19.32 18.02
CA ASP A 166 9.29 -19.15 17.85
C ASP A 166 8.63 -20.08 16.82
N GLY A 167 9.41 -20.86 16.07
CA GLY A 167 8.87 -21.87 15.17
C GLY A 167 8.07 -22.96 15.90
N GLN A 168 8.44 -23.28 17.15
CA GLN A 168 7.70 -24.23 17.98
C GLN A 168 6.43 -23.62 18.56
N ALA A 169 6.50 -22.39 19.07
CA ALA A 169 5.33 -21.68 19.60
C ALA A 169 4.27 -21.43 18.53
N LEU A 170 4.67 -21.07 17.30
CA LEU A 170 3.75 -20.95 16.16
C LEU A 170 3.10 -22.29 15.77
N ARG A 171 3.85 -23.40 15.85
CA ARG A 171 3.29 -24.74 15.64
C ARG A 171 2.25 -25.09 16.70
N GLN A 172 2.58 -24.86 17.97
CA GLN A 172 1.65 -25.07 19.09
C GLN A 172 0.41 -24.17 18.95
N PHE A 173 0.58 -22.92 18.54
CA PHE A 173 -0.52 -22.00 18.29
C PHE A 173 -1.46 -22.51 17.19
N ARG A 174 -0.92 -23.03 16.08
CA ARG A 174 -1.72 -23.66 15.01
C ARG A 174 -2.49 -24.88 15.49
N ILE A 175 -1.88 -25.72 16.32
CA ILE A 175 -2.51 -26.92 16.88
C ILE A 175 -3.64 -26.52 17.85
N ALA A 176 -3.40 -25.53 18.70
CA ALA A 176 -4.39 -25.04 19.66
C ALA A 176 -5.53 -24.23 19.03
N ASN A 177 -5.31 -23.67 17.83
CA ASN A 177 -6.27 -22.82 17.13
C ASN A 177 -6.44 -23.28 15.67
N PRO A 178 -6.98 -24.48 15.42
CA PRO A 178 -7.16 -25.00 14.06
C PRO A 178 -8.10 -24.15 13.20
N GLN A 179 -9.01 -23.40 13.83
CA GLN A 179 -9.94 -22.46 13.20
C GLN A 179 -9.32 -21.12 12.82
N ALA A 180 -8.12 -20.80 13.30
CA ALA A 180 -7.51 -19.50 13.11
C ALA A 180 -6.83 -19.38 11.74
N LEU A 181 -7.12 -18.27 11.05
CA LEU A 181 -6.44 -17.88 9.83
C LEU A 181 -5.17 -17.10 10.17
N ILE A 182 -3.99 -17.64 9.82
CA ILE A 182 -2.69 -17.08 10.25
C ILE A 182 -1.87 -16.59 9.06
N ALA A 183 -1.50 -15.31 9.08
CA ALA A 183 -0.54 -14.67 8.20
C ALA A 183 0.82 -14.52 8.91
N VAL A 184 1.92 -14.88 8.26
CA VAL A 184 3.27 -14.83 8.85
C VAL A 184 4.14 -13.84 8.06
N SER A 185 4.83 -12.96 8.77
CA SER A 185 5.71 -11.91 8.24
C SER A 185 7.12 -12.05 8.85
N GLY A 186 8.14 -12.29 8.02
CA GLY A 186 9.54 -12.42 8.43
C GLY A 186 10.46 -11.28 7.95
N ARG A 187 11.54 -11.01 8.69
CA ARG A 187 12.69 -10.21 8.24
C ARG A 187 13.99 -10.97 8.46
N GLU A 188 14.80 -11.12 7.41
CA GLU A 188 16.14 -11.73 7.53
C GLU A 188 17.12 -10.76 8.23
N PRO A 189 17.94 -11.23 9.20
CA PRO A 189 18.97 -10.40 9.82
C PRO A 189 20.11 -10.12 8.84
N GLY A 190 20.40 -8.84 8.54
CA GLY A 190 21.57 -8.43 7.75
C GLY A 190 21.29 -7.91 6.35
N ALA A 191 20.06 -8.02 5.84
CA ALA A 191 19.68 -7.34 4.61
C ALA A 191 19.50 -5.83 4.90
N ALA A 192 20.24 -4.97 4.17
CA ALA A 192 19.88 -3.57 3.98
C ALA A 192 18.38 -3.45 3.62
N PRO A 193 17.69 -2.31 3.81
CA PRO A 193 16.33 -2.15 3.31
C PRO A 193 16.35 -2.22 1.78
N VAL A 194 16.27 -3.44 1.24
CA VAL A 194 16.05 -3.69 -0.17
C VAL A 194 14.62 -3.22 -0.45
N PRO A 195 14.37 -2.40 -1.47
CA PRO A 195 13.00 -2.11 -1.90
C PRO A 195 12.32 -3.45 -2.18
N ARG A 196 11.32 -3.78 -1.35
CA ARG A 196 10.65 -5.08 -1.34
C ARG A 196 10.12 -5.40 -2.74
N THR A 197 10.84 -6.23 -3.48
CA THR A 197 10.26 -7.00 -4.57
C THR A 197 9.29 -7.99 -3.94
N ALA A 198 8.07 -8.02 -4.48
CA ALA A 198 6.96 -8.83 -3.99
C ALA A 198 7.38 -10.31 -3.86
N PRO A 199 6.97 -11.02 -2.79
CA PRO A 199 7.11 -12.47 -2.78
C PRO A 199 6.24 -13.06 -3.90
N ALA A 200 6.81 -14.01 -4.64
CA ALA A 200 6.11 -14.76 -5.68
C ALA A 200 4.84 -15.41 -5.09
N ALA A 201 3.71 -15.08 -5.69
CA ALA A 201 2.42 -15.65 -5.35
C ALA A 201 2.39 -17.15 -5.65
N VAL A 202 1.91 -17.96 -4.70
CA VAL A 202 1.35 -19.28 -5.01
C VAL A 202 0.17 -19.05 -5.97
N PRO A 203 0.05 -19.80 -7.07
CA PRO A 203 -0.94 -19.53 -8.10
C PRO A 203 -2.33 -19.91 -7.57
N GLY A 204 -3.13 -18.91 -7.23
CA GLY A 204 -4.52 -19.10 -6.80
C GLY A 204 -5.04 -17.96 -5.94
N GLY A 205 -5.36 -16.83 -6.54
CA GLY A 205 -6.02 -15.71 -5.85
C GLY A 205 -5.97 -14.43 -6.66
N GLY A 206 -7.09 -14.07 -7.30
CA GLY A 206 -7.23 -12.86 -8.12
C GLY A 206 -7.14 -11.55 -7.31
N PRO A 207 -6.81 -10.42 -7.96
CA PRO A 207 -6.33 -9.21 -7.30
C PRO A 207 -7.49 -8.26 -7.01
N GLY A 208 -7.89 -8.12 -5.75
CA GLY A 208 -8.96 -7.18 -5.43
C GLY A 208 -9.44 -7.17 -3.99
N GLY A 209 -8.52 -7.13 -3.05
CA GLY A 209 -8.82 -6.94 -1.63
C GLY A 209 -7.61 -6.33 -0.96
N ALA A 210 -7.59 -5.01 -0.81
CA ALA A 210 -6.62 -4.34 0.04
C ALA A 210 -7.04 -4.44 1.52
N GLY A 211 -7.37 -5.65 1.97
CA GLY A 211 -7.07 -6.05 3.35
C GLY A 211 -5.60 -6.47 3.42
N PRO A 212 -5.01 -6.64 4.62
CA PRO A 212 -3.72 -7.32 4.71
C PRO A 212 -3.89 -8.66 3.99
N ALA A 213 -3.08 -8.90 2.95
CA ALA A 213 -3.07 -10.17 2.25
C ALA A 213 -2.68 -11.23 3.27
N VAL A 214 -3.66 -11.92 3.83
CA VAL A 214 -3.43 -13.13 4.61
C VAL A 214 -3.09 -14.21 3.60
N ALA A 215 -1.85 -14.19 3.13
CA ALA A 215 -1.28 -15.37 2.52
C ALA A 215 -1.29 -16.45 3.62
N ALA A 216 -2.07 -17.51 3.42
CA ALA A 216 -1.83 -18.75 4.11
C ALA A 216 -0.45 -19.22 3.67
N VAL A 217 0.59 -18.81 4.41
CA VAL A 217 1.96 -19.18 4.11
C VAL A 217 2.06 -20.69 4.35
N PRO A 218 2.35 -21.51 3.32
CA PRO A 218 2.61 -22.93 3.54
C PRO A 218 3.78 -23.04 4.52
N ALA A 219 3.70 -24.02 5.42
CA ALA A 219 4.64 -24.28 6.52
C ALA A 219 6.05 -23.70 6.29
N PHE A 220 6.28 -22.49 6.83
CA PHE A 220 7.55 -21.81 6.65
C PHE A 220 8.62 -22.57 7.45
N ALA A 221 9.61 -23.11 6.74
CA ALA A 221 10.90 -23.41 7.32
C ALA A 221 11.63 -22.07 7.48
N ALA A 222 11.41 -21.39 8.60
CA ALA A 222 12.20 -20.22 8.95
C ALA A 222 13.67 -20.63 9.02
N ALA A 223 14.52 -19.92 8.28
CA ALA A 223 15.96 -20.03 8.50
C ALA A 223 16.23 -19.74 10.00
N PRO A 224 17.05 -20.55 10.68
CA PRO A 224 17.37 -20.33 12.08
C PRO A 224 17.95 -18.92 12.26
N GLY A 225 17.23 -18.06 12.96
CA GLY A 225 17.59 -16.64 13.17
C GLY A 225 16.67 -15.61 12.52
N ALA A 226 15.74 -16.00 11.65
CA ALA A 226 14.77 -15.05 11.07
C ALA A 226 13.78 -14.56 12.11
N CYS A 227 13.60 -13.24 12.19
CA CYS A 227 12.66 -12.64 13.12
C CYS A 227 11.25 -12.72 12.51
N VAL A 228 10.38 -13.53 13.13
CA VAL A 228 9.05 -13.84 12.59
C VAL A 228 8.01 -13.16 13.47
N SER A 229 7.14 -12.38 12.84
CA SER A 229 5.89 -11.88 13.43
C SER A 229 4.73 -12.56 12.71
N PHE A 230 3.60 -12.76 13.36
CA PHE A 230 2.40 -13.26 12.68
C PHE A 230 1.14 -12.55 13.16
N THR A 231 0.11 -12.60 12.34
CA THR A 231 -1.23 -12.10 12.62
C THR A 231 -2.22 -13.25 12.42
N ALA A 232 -3.06 -13.51 13.42
CA ALA A 232 -4.06 -14.56 13.42
C ALA A 232 -5.46 -13.97 13.57
N PHE A 233 -6.41 -14.44 12.77
CA PHE A 233 -7.83 -14.13 12.91
C PHE A 233 -8.59 -15.38 13.33
N SER A 234 -9.47 -15.26 14.32
CA SER A 234 -10.22 -16.40 14.87
C SER A 234 -11.65 -15.99 15.20
N HIS A 235 -12.56 -16.97 15.20
CA HIS A 235 -13.95 -16.81 15.63
C HIS A 235 -14.05 -16.81 17.15
N ASP A 236 -13.33 -17.74 17.78
CA ASP A 236 -13.23 -17.88 19.23
C ASP A 236 -11.97 -17.18 19.73
N LEU A 237 -11.94 -16.85 21.04
CA LEU A 237 -10.78 -16.26 21.68
C LEU A 237 -9.56 -17.19 21.51
N PRO A 238 -8.47 -16.73 20.85
CA PRO A 238 -7.29 -17.55 20.63
C PRO A 238 -6.67 -18.10 21.92
N VAL A 239 -6.35 -19.39 21.91
CA VAL A 239 -5.54 -20.04 22.94
C VAL A 239 -4.07 -19.75 22.65
N VAL A 240 -3.41 -19.00 23.52
CA VAL A 240 -2.02 -18.58 23.33
C VAL A 240 -1.09 -19.52 24.09
N PRO A 241 -0.18 -20.26 23.41
CA PRO A 241 0.78 -21.13 24.08
C PRO A 241 1.88 -20.31 24.74
N ASP A 242 2.49 -20.88 25.78
CA ASP A 242 3.66 -20.31 26.44
C ASP A 242 4.82 -20.13 25.44
N GLY A 243 5.57 -19.04 25.61
CA GLY A 243 6.74 -18.77 24.78
C GLY A 243 6.44 -18.19 23.40
N LEU A 244 5.20 -17.80 23.09
CA LEU A 244 4.86 -17.08 21.84
C LEU A 244 5.50 -15.68 21.73
N GLY A 245 6.05 -15.17 22.84
CA GLY A 245 6.55 -13.81 22.98
C GLY A 245 5.42 -12.79 23.19
N SER A 246 5.78 -11.51 23.25
CA SER A 246 4.81 -10.44 23.48
C SER A 246 3.79 -10.33 22.34
N TYR A 247 2.50 -10.37 22.68
CA TYR A 247 1.41 -10.30 21.71
C TYR A 247 0.35 -9.25 22.06
N GLY A 248 -0.47 -8.93 21.06
CA GLY A 248 -1.63 -8.07 21.20
C GLY A 248 -2.86 -8.82 20.71
N ILE A 249 -3.96 -8.71 21.45
CA ILE A 249 -5.23 -9.33 21.11
C ILE A 249 -6.33 -8.26 21.11
N VAL A 250 -7.15 -8.24 20.07
CA VAL A 250 -8.24 -7.26 19.90
C VAL A 250 -9.49 -7.95 19.35
N PRO A 251 -10.68 -7.42 19.69
CA PRO A 251 -11.89 -7.77 18.96
C PRO A 251 -11.87 -7.18 17.55
N VAL A 252 -12.50 -7.88 16.60
CA VAL A 252 -12.77 -7.39 15.25
C VAL A 252 -14.13 -6.69 15.27
N GLU A 253 -14.10 -5.35 15.29
CA GLU A 253 -15.31 -4.53 15.26
C GLU A 253 -15.81 -4.35 13.82
N ASN A 254 -17.11 -4.58 13.57
CA ASN A 254 -17.77 -4.40 12.26
C ASN A 254 -17.12 -5.15 11.08
N GLY A 255 -16.41 -6.25 11.36
CA GLY A 255 -15.67 -7.00 10.32
C GLY A 255 -14.41 -6.30 9.80
N ASP A 256 -13.96 -5.19 10.40
CA ASP A 256 -12.77 -4.47 9.96
C ASP A 256 -11.49 -5.18 10.41
N THR A 257 -11.12 -6.21 9.64
CA THR A 257 -9.92 -7.01 9.86
C THR A 257 -8.63 -6.21 9.72
N THR A 258 -8.62 -5.14 8.91
CA THR A 258 -7.43 -4.30 8.70
C THR A 258 -7.12 -3.50 9.95
N ARG A 259 -8.13 -2.83 10.50
CA ARG A 259 -7.99 -2.08 11.74
C ARG A 259 -7.71 -3.00 12.93
N ALA A 260 -8.35 -4.17 12.98
CA ALA A 260 -8.08 -5.17 14.01
C ALA A 260 -6.61 -5.64 13.96
N ALA A 261 -6.10 -6.05 12.80
CA ALA A 261 -4.69 -6.43 12.65
C ALA A 261 -3.72 -5.31 13.07
N ARG A 262 -4.06 -4.07 12.73
CA ARG A 262 -3.25 -2.91 13.11
C ARG A 262 -3.23 -2.66 14.61
N ARG A 263 -4.39 -2.65 15.26
CA ARG A 263 -4.51 -2.48 16.71
C ARG A 263 -3.87 -3.63 17.47
N ALA A 264 -3.99 -4.86 16.98
CA ALA A 264 -3.30 -6.03 17.52
C ALA A 264 -1.78 -5.84 17.43
N GLY A 265 -1.28 -5.42 16.27
CA GLY A 265 0.14 -5.15 16.05
C GLY A 265 0.70 -4.03 16.94
N ILE A 266 -0.05 -2.94 17.09
CA ILE A 266 0.29 -1.84 18.01
C ILE A 266 0.38 -2.40 19.44
N SER A 267 -0.60 -3.19 19.85
CA SER A 267 -0.65 -3.75 21.20
C SER A 267 0.51 -4.70 21.47
N ALA A 268 0.90 -5.52 20.49
CA ALA A 268 2.07 -6.39 20.57
C ALA A 268 3.39 -5.61 20.73
N VAL A 269 3.54 -4.50 20.00
CA VAL A 269 4.72 -3.62 20.11
C VAL A 269 4.77 -2.94 21.48
N LEU A 270 3.62 -2.51 22.02
CA LEU A 270 3.53 -1.92 23.36
C LEU A 270 3.84 -2.94 24.45
N ALA A 271 3.25 -4.14 24.36
CA ALA A 271 3.52 -5.23 25.29
C ALA A 271 5.04 -5.49 25.37
N ARG A 272 5.69 -5.61 24.21
CA ARG A 272 7.15 -5.77 24.13
C ARG A 272 7.92 -4.60 24.72
N HIS A 273 7.49 -3.37 24.42
CA HIS A 273 8.18 -2.17 24.90
C HIS A 273 8.18 -2.06 26.42
N TYR A 274 7.06 -2.43 27.06
CA TYR A 274 6.89 -2.40 28.51
C TYR A 274 7.29 -3.72 29.20
N GLY A 275 7.76 -4.72 28.47
CA GLY A 275 8.15 -6.02 29.03
C GLY A 275 6.97 -6.86 29.54
N LEU A 276 5.81 -6.70 28.91
CA LEU A 276 4.59 -7.46 29.21
C LEU A 276 4.46 -8.66 28.24
N ASP A 277 3.85 -9.73 28.74
CA ASP A 277 3.50 -10.89 27.90
C ASP A 277 2.42 -10.53 26.88
N HIS A 278 1.43 -9.75 27.30
CA HIS A 278 0.41 -9.21 26.41
C HIS A 278 -0.12 -7.89 26.91
N LEU A 279 -0.72 -7.16 25.98
CA LEU A 279 -1.45 -5.94 26.27
C LEU A 279 -2.86 -6.10 25.72
N ASP A 280 -3.83 -6.10 26.63
CA ASP A 280 -5.24 -6.07 26.28
C ASP A 280 -5.59 -4.69 25.73
N ALA A 281 -5.99 -4.67 24.47
CA ALA A 281 -6.32 -3.45 23.78
C ALA A 281 -7.57 -2.74 24.33
N GLU A 282 -8.44 -3.43 25.08
CA GLU A 282 -9.56 -2.81 25.79
C GLU A 282 -9.05 -1.90 26.92
N HIS A 283 -8.18 -2.41 27.77
CA HIS A 283 -7.57 -1.65 28.86
C HIS A 283 -6.69 -0.50 28.38
N ALA A 284 -6.08 -0.64 27.20
CA ALA A 284 -5.23 0.38 26.59
C ALA A 284 -5.91 1.13 25.44
N ARG A 285 -7.25 1.07 25.32
CA ARG A 285 -8.02 1.67 24.20
C ARG A 285 -7.58 3.08 23.83
N PRO A 286 -7.45 4.05 24.76
CA PRO A 286 -7.05 5.40 24.42
C PRO A 286 -5.63 5.48 23.84
N LEU A 287 -4.71 4.68 24.38
CA LEU A 287 -3.32 4.63 23.92
C LEU A 287 -3.21 3.97 22.55
N VAL A 288 -3.88 2.83 22.35
CA VAL A 288 -3.92 2.14 21.06
C VAL A 288 -4.56 3.04 20.01
N ALA A 289 -5.67 3.72 20.32
CA ALA A 289 -6.31 4.68 19.41
C ALA A 289 -5.39 5.87 19.07
N ALA A 290 -4.69 6.43 20.06
CA ALA A 290 -3.72 7.51 19.84
C ALA A 290 -2.53 7.09 18.97
N LEU A 291 -2.23 5.78 18.91
CA LEU A 291 -1.15 5.22 18.08
C LEU A 291 -1.66 4.68 16.74
N ASP A 292 -2.98 4.53 16.59
CA ASP A 292 -3.71 4.10 15.39
C ASP A 292 -3.96 5.28 14.41
N LEU A 293 -3.19 6.37 14.50
CA LEU A 293 -3.25 7.51 13.57
C LEU A 293 -2.90 7.13 12.12
N THR A 294 -3.38 7.89 11.14
CA THR A 294 -2.94 7.74 9.76
C THR A 294 -1.44 7.99 9.61
N HIS A 295 -0.84 7.57 8.48
CA HIS A 295 0.57 7.88 8.20
C HIS A 295 0.82 9.40 8.21
N ALA A 296 -0.04 10.20 7.56
CA ALA A 296 0.10 11.64 7.49
C ALA A 296 0.01 12.32 8.88
N GLU A 297 -0.98 11.95 9.69
CA GLU A 297 -1.12 12.50 11.06
C GLU A 297 0.06 12.13 11.95
N ARG A 298 0.57 10.90 11.82
CA ARG A 298 1.75 10.45 12.55
C ARG A 298 3.00 11.22 12.14
N GLU A 299 3.25 11.37 10.84
CA GLU A 299 4.38 12.15 10.33
C GLU A 299 4.30 13.61 10.80
N ALA A 300 3.11 14.22 10.75
CA ALA A 300 2.91 15.58 11.26
C ALA A 300 3.21 15.68 12.77
N PHE A 301 2.75 14.71 13.57
CA PHE A 301 3.05 14.66 15.00
C PHE A 301 4.55 14.46 15.29
N LEU A 302 5.20 13.52 14.60
CA LEU A 302 6.63 13.24 14.76
C LEU A 302 7.48 14.44 14.34
N ALA A 303 7.14 15.09 13.23
CA ALA A 303 7.78 16.33 12.79
C ALA A 303 7.59 17.47 13.81
N SER A 304 6.38 17.62 14.37
CA SER A 304 6.08 18.63 15.40
C SER A 304 6.78 18.36 16.73
N CYS A 305 6.91 17.09 17.12
CA CYS A 305 7.41 16.70 18.43
C CYS A 305 8.94 16.55 18.46
N LEU A 306 9.50 15.83 17.48
CA LEU A 306 10.93 15.52 17.41
C LEU A 306 11.69 16.45 16.46
N GLY A 307 11.00 17.24 15.65
CA GLY A 307 11.61 18.26 14.79
C GLY A 307 12.73 17.69 13.91
N PRO A 308 13.94 18.28 13.94
CA PRO A 308 15.09 17.80 13.18
C PRO A 308 15.58 16.40 13.56
N LEU A 309 15.16 15.85 14.71
CA LEU A 309 15.57 14.51 15.13
C LEU A 309 14.84 13.41 14.35
N HIS A 310 13.62 13.68 13.86
CA HIS A 310 12.83 12.70 13.11
C HIS A 310 13.41 12.40 11.71
N HIS A 311 13.86 13.44 11.01
CA HIS A 311 14.22 13.35 9.59
C HIS A 311 15.72 13.11 9.32
N SER A 312 16.58 13.19 10.34
CA SER A 312 18.03 13.18 10.17
C SER A 312 18.66 11.95 10.80
N GLY A 313 19.14 11.02 9.96
CA GLY A 313 19.93 9.87 10.43
C GLY A 313 21.19 10.26 11.22
N ARG A 314 21.72 11.47 11.01
CA ARG A 314 22.86 12.03 11.77
C ARG A 314 22.53 12.24 13.25
N ASN A 315 21.25 12.46 13.57
CA ASN A 315 20.77 12.72 14.92
C ASN A 315 20.24 11.47 15.64
N ARG A 316 20.42 10.28 15.05
CA ARG A 316 19.93 9.01 15.62
C ARG A 316 20.38 8.77 17.07
N HIS A 317 21.63 9.10 17.37
CA HIS A 317 22.19 8.98 18.73
C HIS A 317 21.48 9.88 19.76
N LEU A 318 20.85 10.98 19.34
CA LEU A 318 20.04 11.85 20.20
C LEU A 318 18.67 11.24 20.46
N VAL A 319 18.03 10.63 19.44
CA VAL A 319 16.79 9.87 19.63
C VAL A 319 17.03 8.71 20.60
N GLU A 320 18.09 7.93 20.39
CA GLU A 320 18.50 6.85 21.32
C GLU A 320 18.75 7.35 22.75
N THR A 321 19.28 8.57 22.88
CA THR A 321 19.47 9.20 24.20
C THR A 321 18.14 9.55 24.86
N LEU A 322 17.20 10.12 24.10
CA LEU A 322 15.84 10.41 24.60
C LEU A 322 15.11 9.13 24.99
N GLU A 323 15.19 8.08 24.17
CA GLU A 323 14.58 6.78 24.46
C GLU A 323 15.13 6.18 25.76
N ALA A 324 16.45 6.15 25.95
CA ALA A 324 17.05 5.65 27.17
C ALA A 324 16.65 6.50 28.39
N TYR A 325 16.57 7.82 28.23
CA TYR A 325 16.16 8.71 29.30
C TYR A 325 14.74 8.41 29.79
N LEU A 326 13.79 8.23 28.86
CA LEU A 326 12.40 7.89 29.15
C LEU A 326 12.28 6.47 29.74
N ALA A 327 12.95 5.48 29.14
CA ALA A 327 12.93 4.09 29.59
C ALA A 327 13.49 3.89 31.02
N HIS A 328 14.40 4.77 31.45
CA HIS A 328 14.95 4.76 32.80
C HIS A 328 14.29 5.78 33.73
N ASN A 329 13.01 6.10 33.50
CA ASN A 329 12.23 6.99 34.37
C ASN A 329 12.90 8.35 34.63
N LEU A 330 13.50 8.94 33.60
CA LEU A 330 14.22 10.21 33.67
C LEU A 330 15.47 10.17 34.56
N CYS A 331 15.97 8.98 34.90
CA CYS A 331 17.21 8.80 35.66
C CYS A 331 18.42 8.93 34.73
N THR A 332 19.07 10.09 34.76
CA THR A 332 20.24 10.40 33.91
C THR A 332 21.38 9.40 34.09
N THR A 333 21.66 8.97 35.32
CA THR A 333 22.79 8.06 35.60
C THR A 333 22.50 6.65 35.08
N ALA A 334 21.29 6.13 35.26
CA ALA A 334 20.88 4.84 34.72
C ALA A 334 20.86 4.85 33.19
N ALA A 335 20.29 5.90 32.58
CA ALA A 335 20.25 6.05 31.13
C ALA A 335 21.63 6.22 30.48
N ALA A 336 22.54 6.97 31.12
CA ALA A 336 23.90 7.11 30.62
C ALA A 336 24.66 5.77 30.67
N ARG A 337 24.45 4.98 31.74
CA ARG A 337 25.03 3.64 31.89
C ARG A 337 24.51 2.67 30.84
N SER A 338 23.22 2.65 30.54
CA SER A 338 22.64 1.75 29.54
C SER A 338 23.11 2.06 28.11
N LEU A 339 23.48 3.32 27.84
CA LEU A 339 24.08 3.74 26.58
C LEU A 339 25.60 3.66 26.55
N TYR A 340 26.25 3.19 27.63
CA TYR A 340 27.71 3.14 27.77
C TYR A 340 28.39 4.51 27.51
N VAL A 341 27.74 5.60 27.91
CA VAL A 341 28.28 6.96 27.79
C VAL A 341 28.52 7.60 29.15
N HIS A 342 29.48 8.51 29.21
CA HIS A 342 29.72 9.30 30.41
C HIS A 342 28.55 10.28 30.68
N ARG A 343 28.27 10.56 31.96
CA ARG A 343 27.19 11.48 32.38
C ARG A 343 27.26 12.87 31.72
N HIS A 344 28.46 13.39 31.46
CA HIS A 344 28.65 14.69 30.81
C HIS A 344 28.24 14.65 29.34
N THR A 345 28.58 13.59 28.63
CA THR A 345 28.15 13.36 27.24
C THR A 345 26.63 13.22 27.18
N PHE A 346 26.03 12.50 28.12
CA PHE A 346 24.58 12.37 28.20
C PHE A 346 23.90 13.72 28.44
N ALA A 347 24.39 14.50 29.40
CA ALA A 347 23.86 15.83 29.70
C ALA A 347 23.97 16.78 28.50
N TYR A 348 25.08 16.71 27.75
CA TYR A 348 25.25 17.45 26.50
C TYR A 348 24.20 17.04 25.46
N ARG A 349 24.02 15.73 25.20
CA ARG A 349 23.02 15.23 24.27
C ARG A 349 21.61 15.65 24.65
N MET A 350 21.24 15.59 25.94
CA MET A 350 19.96 16.09 26.43
C MET A 350 19.78 17.61 26.24
N ARG A 351 20.84 18.40 26.39
CA ARG A 351 20.80 19.83 26.07
C ARG A 351 20.57 20.07 24.57
N CYS A 352 21.23 19.30 23.71
CA CYS A 352 21.00 19.35 22.26
C CYS A 352 19.55 18.98 21.90
N ILE A 353 19.01 17.92 22.50
CA ILE A 353 17.61 17.51 22.29
C ILE A 353 16.65 18.64 22.67
N ARG A 354 16.81 19.23 23.86
CA ARG A 354 16.01 20.39 24.30
C ARG A 354 16.11 21.55 23.30
N SER A 355 17.31 21.88 22.86
CA SER A 355 17.53 22.99 21.92
C SER A 355 16.94 22.76 20.54
N LEU A 356 16.94 21.52 20.04
CA LEU A 356 16.48 21.18 18.69
C LEU A 356 14.97 20.95 18.62
N THR A 357 14.35 20.49 19.72
CA THR A 357 12.94 20.07 19.73
C THR A 357 12.04 20.96 20.58
N GLY A 358 12.61 21.72 21.52
CA GLY A 358 11.84 22.40 22.56
C GLY A 358 11.18 21.43 23.56
N LEU A 359 11.45 20.13 23.49
CA LEU A 359 10.94 19.14 24.45
C LEU A 359 11.70 19.26 25.77
N ASP A 360 10.96 19.37 26.87
CA ASP A 360 11.50 19.35 28.22
C ASP A 360 10.86 18.19 29.01
N PRO A 361 11.47 16.99 29.04
CA PRO A 361 10.86 15.81 29.65
C PRO A 361 10.58 15.91 31.16
N ASP A 362 11.10 16.93 31.84
CA ASP A 362 10.74 17.25 33.22
C ASP A 362 9.30 17.80 33.32
N ARG A 363 8.73 18.31 32.22
CA ARG A 363 7.33 18.75 32.15
C ARG A 363 6.42 17.60 31.73
N PRO A 364 5.33 17.30 32.47
CA PRO A 364 4.47 16.15 32.20
C PRO A 364 3.94 16.06 30.76
N TYR A 365 3.50 17.20 30.20
CA TYR A 365 2.98 17.24 28.83
C TYR A 365 4.05 16.97 27.77
N HIS A 366 5.25 17.54 27.93
CA HIS A 366 6.35 17.30 27.00
C HIS A 366 6.87 15.86 27.11
N ARG A 367 6.88 15.30 28.32
CA ARG A 367 7.17 13.89 28.55
C ARG A 367 6.20 13.00 27.80
N LEU A 368 4.88 13.19 27.99
CA LEU A 368 3.87 12.41 27.28
C LEU A 368 4.03 12.48 25.75
N ARG A 369 4.27 13.68 25.22
CA ARG A 369 4.53 13.85 23.78
C ARG A 369 5.77 13.09 23.31
N ALA A 370 6.87 13.16 24.07
CA ALA A 370 8.10 12.46 23.77
C ALA A 370 7.92 10.93 23.80
N GLU A 371 7.21 10.40 24.80
CA GLU A 371 6.86 8.97 24.91
C GLU A 371 6.06 8.51 23.69
N LEU A 372 5.00 9.24 23.33
CA LEU A 372 4.20 8.92 22.14
C LEU A 372 5.03 8.94 20.85
N ALA A 373 5.92 9.94 20.71
CA ALA A 373 6.76 10.05 19.52
C ALA A 373 7.77 8.89 19.40
N VAL A 374 8.37 8.47 20.51
CA VAL A 374 9.23 7.29 20.57
C VAL A 374 8.45 6.02 20.20
N LEU A 375 7.27 5.82 20.79
CA LEU A 375 6.40 4.68 20.48
C LEU A 375 6.00 4.65 19.00
N MET A 376 5.57 5.78 18.45
CA MET A 376 5.20 5.91 17.04
C MET A 376 6.38 5.60 16.09
N SER A 377 7.59 6.01 16.46
CA SER A 377 8.81 5.73 15.67
C SER A 377 9.15 4.23 15.66
N ARG A 378 8.86 3.51 16.76
CA ARG A 378 9.01 2.05 16.83
C ARG A 378 7.96 1.32 16.00
N LEU A 379 6.71 1.80 16.02
CA LEU A 379 5.62 1.24 15.22
C LEU A 379 5.93 1.30 13.72
N HIS A 380 6.48 2.42 13.24
CA HIS A 380 6.83 2.59 11.82
C HIS A 380 7.81 1.52 11.31
N ASN A 381 8.73 1.08 12.18
CA ASN A 381 9.77 0.12 11.83
C ASN A 381 9.41 -1.34 12.15
N SER A 382 8.25 -1.60 12.77
CA SER A 382 7.87 -2.92 13.26
C SER A 382 7.17 -3.76 12.19
N PRO A 383 7.59 -5.01 11.94
CA PRO A 383 6.90 -5.92 11.02
C PRO A 383 5.54 -6.38 11.55
N ALA A 384 5.28 -6.22 12.86
CA ALA A 384 4.03 -6.61 13.51
C ALA A 384 2.85 -5.69 13.17
N VAL A 385 3.11 -4.48 12.64
CA VAL A 385 2.08 -3.48 12.36
C VAL A 385 1.89 -3.39 10.85
N PRO A 386 0.75 -3.84 10.29
CA PRO A 386 0.44 -3.65 8.88
C PRO A 386 0.51 -2.16 8.51
N GLN A 387 1.27 -1.84 7.45
CA GLN A 387 1.32 -0.48 6.93
C GLN A 387 -0.01 -0.13 6.27
N GLN A 388 -0.53 1.05 6.60
CA GLN A 388 -1.68 1.62 5.89
C GLN A 388 -1.23 1.89 4.46
N ARG A 389 -1.74 1.13 3.49
CA ARG A 389 -1.55 1.49 2.08
C ARG A 389 -2.19 2.87 1.89
N ALA A 390 -1.41 3.83 1.43
CA ALA A 390 -1.97 5.10 0.97
C ALA A 390 -3.00 4.75 -0.11
N ALA A 391 -4.26 5.11 0.10
CA ALA A 391 -5.23 5.12 -0.96
C ALA A 391 -4.72 6.14 -1.99
N ALA A 392 -4.17 5.63 -3.09
CA ALA A 392 -3.72 6.43 -4.21
C ALA A 392 -4.93 6.97 -5.00
#